data_AF-A0A4W5NTD7-F1
#
_entry.id   AF-A0A4W5NTD7-F1
#
_cell.length_a   1.000
_cell.length_b   1.000
_cell.length_c   1.000
_cell.angle_alpha   90.00
_cell.angle_beta   90.00
_cell.angle_gamma   90.00
#
_symmetry.space_group_name_H-M   'P 1'
#
loop_
_entity.id
_entity.type
_entity.pdbx_description
1 polymer ?
#
loop_
_entity_poly.entity_id
_entity_poly.type
_entity_poly.pdbx_seq_one_letter_code
_entity_poly.pdbx_strand_id
1 'polypeptide(L)'
;MAAIVTSTRFTDEYQLYEELGKGAFSVVRRCIKKSNGQEFAAKIINTKKLSARDHQKLEREARICRLLKHPNIVRLHESISEEGFHYLVFDLVTGGELFEDIVAREYYSEADASQCINQILESVHHMHQHDIVHRDLKPENLLLASKLKGAAVKLADFGLAIEVQGDEQAWFGFAGTPGYLSPEVLRKDPYGKPVDIWACGVVLYILLVGYPPFWDEDQHKLYQQIKAGAYDFPSPEWDTVTPEAKNLINQMLTINPTKRITADQALKHPWVCQRSTVASMMHRQETVECLRKFNARRKLKVSRKQEIIKITEQLIEAINNGDFEAYTRICDPGLTSFEPEALGNLVEGMDFHKFYFENLLSKNSKPVHTTILNPHVHLIGEDAACIAYIRLTQYIDSQGRPRSCQSEETRVWHRRDAKWLNVHFHCSGAPAAPLQ
;
A
#
# COMPACT_ATOMS: atom_id res chain seq x y z
N MET A 1 -42.30 17.32 1.27
CA MET A 1 -40.99 16.73 0.92
C MET A 1 -39.93 17.48 1.72
N ALA A 2 -39.31 16.84 2.70
CA ALA A 2 -38.16 17.45 3.36
C ALA A 2 -37.01 17.48 2.36
N ALA A 3 -36.46 18.67 2.09
CA ALA A 3 -35.25 18.79 1.30
C ALA A 3 -34.14 18.03 2.04
N ILE A 4 -33.56 17.01 1.39
CA ILE A 4 -32.35 16.36 1.89
C ILE A 4 -31.26 17.43 1.77
N VAL A 5 -30.94 18.08 2.89
CA VAL A 5 -29.80 18.99 2.96
C VAL A 5 -28.55 18.11 2.89
N THR A 6 -27.90 18.12 1.74
CA THR A 6 -26.58 17.52 1.57
C THR A 6 -25.61 18.24 2.51
N SER A 7 -25.02 17.50 3.45
CA SER A 7 -23.97 18.03 4.32
C SER A 7 -22.73 18.35 3.47
N THR A 8 -22.41 19.62 3.34
CA THR A 8 -21.27 20.17 2.58
C THR A 8 -20.13 20.65 3.49
N ARG A 9 -20.12 20.22 4.75
CA ARG A 9 -19.26 20.73 5.81
C ARG A 9 -17.77 20.81 5.45
N PHE A 10 -17.20 19.79 4.80
CA PHE A 10 -15.81 19.84 4.35
C PHE A 10 -15.63 20.90 3.26
N THR A 11 -16.49 20.91 2.24
CA THR A 11 -16.40 21.91 1.15
C THR A 11 -16.65 23.34 1.61
N ASP A 12 -17.41 23.53 2.70
CA ASP A 12 -17.65 24.81 3.35
C ASP A 12 -16.44 25.27 4.15
N GLU A 13 -15.81 24.37 4.93
CA GLU A 13 -14.71 24.71 5.84
C GLU A 13 -13.30 24.68 5.20
N TYR A 14 -13.10 23.90 4.13
CA TYR A 14 -11.79 23.64 3.54
C TYR A 14 -11.73 23.92 2.04
N GLN A 15 -10.55 24.32 1.55
CA GLN A 15 -10.24 24.44 0.14
C GLN A 15 -9.19 23.40 -0.27
N LEU A 16 -9.46 22.62 -1.32
CA LEU A 16 -8.56 21.59 -1.84
C LEU A 16 -7.55 22.15 -2.84
N TYR A 17 -6.33 21.61 -2.81
CA TYR A 17 -5.20 21.97 -3.68
C TYR A 17 -4.58 20.71 -4.32
N GLU A 18 -3.28 20.68 -4.60
CA GLU A 18 -2.63 19.59 -5.33
C GLU A 18 -2.73 18.21 -4.63
N GLU A 19 -2.59 17.16 -5.43
CA GLU A 19 -2.50 15.77 -4.95
C GLU A 19 -1.12 15.51 -4.35
N LEU A 20 -1.10 14.91 -3.16
CA LEU A 20 0.09 14.51 -2.42
C LEU A 20 0.35 13.00 -2.57
N GLY A 21 -0.69 12.21 -2.80
CA GLY A 21 -0.59 10.76 -3.00
C GLY A 21 -1.93 10.11 -3.30
N LYS A 22 -1.88 8.87 -3.78
CA LYS A 22 -3.06 8.09 -4.21
C LYS A 22 -2.99 6.66 -3.68
N GLY A 23 -4.10 6.19 -3.13
CA GLY A 23 -4.33 4.81 -2.74
C GLY A 23 -5.43 4.16 -3.60
N ALA A 24 -5.79 2.91 -3.29
CA ALA A 24 -6.78 2.16 -4.08
C ALA A 24 -8.17 2.83 -4.13
N PHE A 25 -8.64 3.39 -3.00
CA PHE A 25 -9.98 4.00 -2.88
C PHE A 25 -9.95 5.44 -2.38
N SER A 26 -8.75 6.01 -2.28
CA SER A 26 -8.54 7.32 -1.69
C SER A 26 -7.51 8.13 -2.43
N VAL A 27 -7.65 9.45 -2.39
CA VAL A 27 -6.62 10.41 -2.80
C VAL A 27 -6.29 11.29 -1.60
N VAL A 28 -5.02 11.58 -1.41
CA VAL A 28 -4.56 12.54 -0.40
C VAL A 28 -4.26 13.84 -1.12
N ARG A 29 -4.92 14.93 -0.72
CA ARG A 29 -4.69 16.27 -1.29
C ARG A 29 -4.34 17.25 -0.19
N ARG A 30 -3.52 18.24 -0.51
CA ARG A 30 -3.31 19.38 0.38
C ARG A 30 -4.63 20.16 0.49
N CYS A 31 -4.96 20.64 1.68
CA CYS A 31 -6.10 21.52 1.88
C CYS A 31 -5.79 22.63 2.88
N ILE A 32 -6.54 23.74 2.78
CA ILE A 32 -6.43 24.89 3.69
C ILE A 32 -7.77 25.10 4.37
N LYS A 33 -7.77 25.25 5.70
CA LYS A 33 -8.97 25.60 6.46
C LYS A 33 -9.28 27.09 6.28
N LYS A 34 -10.46 27.42 5.75
CA LYS A 34 -10.83 28.80 5.36
C LYS A 34 -10.89 29.77 6.54
N SER A 35 -11.22 29.28 7.74
CA SER A 35 -11.40 30.12 8.92
C SER A 35 -10.11 30.73 9.47
N ASN A 36 -8.97 30.06 9.28
CA ASN A 36 -7.68 30.46 9.88
C ASN A 36 -6.48 30.36 8.93
N GLY A 37 -6.66 29.89 7.70
CA GLY A 37 -5.59 29.72 6.72
C GLY A 37 -4.62 28.57 7.01
N GLN A 38 -4.90 27.70 7.98
CA GLN A 38 -4.01 26.61 8.34
C GLN A 38 -4.05 25.48 7.31
N GLU A 39 -2.87 24.94 6.97
CA GLU A 39 -2.72 23.87 5.98
C GLU A 39 -2.78 22.46 6.60
N PHE A 40 -3.38 21.53 5.85
CA PHE A 40 -3.61 20.14 6.23
C PHE A 40 -3.47 19.20 5.02
N ALA A 41 -3.45 17.89 5.29
CA ALA A 41 -3.61 16.85 4.28
C ALA A 41 -4.98 16.20 4.44
N ALA A 42 -5.83 16.26 3.40
CA ALA A 42 -7.13 15.60 3.39
C ALA A 42 -7.02 14.28 2.61
N LYS A 43 -7.20 13.15 3.32
CA LYS A 43 -7.44 11.84 2.70
C LYS A 43 -8.93 11.75 2.33
N ILE A 44 -9.22 11.84 1.04
CA ILE A 44 -10.55 11.84 0.45
C ILE A 44 -10.86 10.42 -0.01
N ILE A 45 -11.89 9.82 0.56
CA ILE A 45 -12.25 8.42 0.36
C ILE A 45 -13.61 8.38 -0.31
N ASN A 46 -13.71 7.69 -1.45
CA ASN A 46 -14.99 7.54 -2.16
C ASN A 46 -15.81 6.42 -1.52
N THR A 47 -16.80 6.76 -0.69
CA THR A 47 -17.61 5.78 0.06
C THR A 47 -18.54 4.99 -0.84
N LYS A 48 -18.92 5.52 -2.02
CA LYS A 48 -19.75 4.78 -3.01
C LYS A 48 -19.04 3.55 -3.57
N LYS A 49 -17.70 3.52 -3.51
CA LYS A 49 -16.87 2.40 -3.99
C LYS A 49 -16.49 1.39 -2.90
N LEU A 50 -16.89 1.63 -1.65
CA LEU A 50 -16.50 0.80 -0.52
C LEU A 50 -17.50 -0.33 -0.28
N SER A 51 -16.99 -1.54 -0.01
CA SER A 51 -17.81 -2.62 0.54
C SER A 51 -18.21 -2.31 2.00
N ALA A 52 -19.17 -3.07 2.56
CA ALA A 52 -19.52 -2.96 3.98
C ALA A 52 -18.30 -3.22 4.90
N ARG A 53 -17.42 -4.14 4.49
CA ARG A 53 -16.16 -4.44 5.19
C ARG A 53 -15.19 -3.26 5.15
N ASP A 54 -15.11 -2.54 4.03
CA ASP A 54 -14.21 -1.40 3.91
C ASP A 54 -14.73 -0.16 4.66
N HIS A 55 -16.05 0.00 4.76
CA HIS A 55 -16.65 0.99 5.67
C HIS A 55 -16.24 0.74 7.13
N GLN A 56 -16.29 -0.52 7.60
CA GLN A 56 -15.84 -0.86 8.95
C GLN A 56 -14.34 -0.58 9.17
N LYS A 57 -13.50 -0.82 8.15
CA LYS A 57 -12.06 -0.48 8.22
C LYS A 57 -11.86 1.03 8.33
N LEU A 58 -12.61 1.82 7.56
CA LEU A 58 -12.56 3.28 7.60
C LEU A 58 -12.95 3.82 8.98
N GLU A 59 -14.05 3.33 9.57
CA GLU A 59 -14.46 3.73 10.91
C GLU A 59 -13.41 3.39 11.97
N ARG A 60 -12.76 2.22 11.85
CA ARG A 60 -11.65 1.82 12.72
C ARG A 60 -10.44 2.72 12.54
N GLU A 61 -10.03 3.01 11.30
CA GLU A 61 -8.91 3.91 11.00
C GLU A 61 -9.16 5.30 11.61
N ALA A 62 -10.34 5.87 11.40
CA ALA A 62 -10.70 7.18 11.95
C ALA A 62 -10.70 7.20 13.48
N ARG A 63 -11.18 6.12 14.12
CA ARG A 63 -11.18 5.97 15.58
C ARG A 63 -9.76 5.87 16.14
N ILE A 64 -8.93 5.00 15.58
CA ILE A 64 -7.53 4.80 15.97
C ILE A 64 -6.76 6.12 15.86
N CYS A 65 -6.85 6.78 14.71
CA CYS A 65 -6.13 8.05 14.47
C CYS A 65 -6.60 9.19 15.39
N ARG A 66 -7.85 9.15 15.88
CA ARG A 66 -8.36 10.13 16.85
C ARG A 66 -7.81 9.89 18.26
N LEU A 67 -7.55 8.63 18.61
CA LEU A 67 -6.97 8.25 19.91
C LEU A 67 -5.48 8.60 19.99
N LEU A 68 -4.73 8.34 18.92
CA LEU A 68 -3.28 8.53 18.89
C LEU A 68 -2.88 10.00 18.79
N LYS A 69 -2.22 10.51 19.83
CA LYS A 69 -1.72 11.90 19.90
C LYS A 69 -0.26 11.88 20.35
N HIS A 70 0.63 11.86 19.38
CA HIS A 70 2.07 11.77 19.61
C HIS A 70 2.84 12.66 18.62
N PRO A 71 3.95 13.32 19.01
CA PRO A 71 4.74 14.16 18.10
C PRO A 71 5.23 13.41 16.85
N ASN A 72 5.56 12.12 16.99
CA ASN A 72 6.02 11.24 15.91
C ASN A 72 4.91 10.45 15.22
N ILE A 73 3.63 10.83 15.37
CA ILE A 73 2.50 10.28 14.62
C ILE A 73 1.83 11.42 13.84
N VAL A 74 1.40 11.17 12.61
CA VAL A 74 0.58 12.11 11.83
C VAL A 74 -0.80 12.20 12.47
N ARG A 75 -1.13 13.35 13.07
CA ARG A 75 -2.36 13.52 13.85
C ARG A 75 -3.58 13.70 12.95
N LEU A 76 -4.68 13.04 13.28
CA LEU A 76 -6.01 13.34 12.73
C LEU A 76 -6.65 14.50 13.50
N HIS A 77 -7.07 15.53 12.77
CA HIS A 77 -7.79 16.69 13.31
C HIS A 77 -9.30 16.50 13.20
N GLU A 78 -9.78 16.16 12.01
CA GLU A 78 -11.20 16.05 11.72
C GLU A 78 -11.51 14.84 10.85
N SER A 79 -12.71 14.28 11.04
CA SER A 79 -13.26 13.21 10.20
C SER A 79 -14.66 13.64 9.81
N ILE A 80 -14.85 13.95 8.53
CA ILE A 80 -16.08 14.56 8.00
C ILE A 80 -16.67 13.61 6.95
N SER A 81 -17.93 13.23 7.12
CA SER A 81 -18.67 12.43 6.16
C SER A 81 -19.61 13.32 5.36
N GLU A 82 -19.57 13.20 4.04
CA GLU A 82 -20.47 13.88 3.10
C GLU A 82 -21.09 12.84 2.14
N GLU A 83 -22.01 13.27 1.27
CA GLU A 83 -22.64 12.35 0.33
C GLU A 83 -21.63 11.75 -0.65
N GLY A 84 -21.35 10.45 -0.48
CA GLY A 84 -20.46 9.68 -1.35
C GLY A 84 -18.97 9.84 -1.07
N PHE A 85 -18.59 10.67 -0.10
CA PHE A 85 -17.20 10.89 0.28
C PHE A 85 -17.00 10.96 1.79
N HIS A 86 -15.84 10.50 2.24
CA HIS A 86 -15.39 10.66 3.62
C HIS A 86 -14.01 11.32 3.62
N TYR A 87 -13.85 12.35 4.43
CA TYR A 87 -12.65 13.17 4.53
C TYR A 87 -12.00 12.94 5.88
N LEU A 88 -10.75 12.49 5.89
CA LEU A 88 -9.91 12.46 7.08
C LEU A 88 -8.85 13.56 6.94
N VAL A 89 -8.89 14.56 7.83
CA VAL A 89 -8.02 15.74 7.79
C VAL A 89 -6.88 15.56 8.78
N PHE A 90 -5.66 15.40 8.26
CA PHE A 90 -4.45 15.13 9.01
C PHE A 90 -3.49 16.32 9.03
N ASP A 91 -2.49 16.30 9.93
CA ASP A 91 -1.30 17.14 9.81
C ASP A 91 -0.74 17.07 8.39
N LEU A 92 -0.45 18.23 7.79
CA LEU A 92 0.33 18.27 6.56
C LEU A 92 1.82 18.03 6.90
N VAL A 93 2.40 17.01 6.29
CA VAL A 93 3.85 16.73 6.34
C VAL A 93 4.48 16.99 4.98
N THR A 94 5.58 17.75 4.94
CA THR A 94 6.17 18.25 3.68
C THR A 94 7.61 17.79 3.45
N GLY A 95 8.16 17.00 4.38
CA GLY A 95 9.53 16.48 4.30
C GLY A 95 9.70 15.28 3.36
N GLY A 96 8.61 14.65 2.93
CA GLY A 96 8.65 13.43 2.12
C GLY A 96 9.00 12.19 2.94
N GLU A 97 9.41 11.12 2.25
CA GLU A 97 9.79 9.85 2.87
C GLU A 97 11.19 9.92 3.51
N LEU A 98 11.32 9.40 4.73
CA LEU A 98 12.59 9.36 5.49
C LEU A 98 13.75 8.78 4.66
N PHE A 99 13.49 7.69 3.96
CA PHE A 99 14.49 6.97 3.19
C PHE A 99 15.01 7.78 1.99
N GLU A 100 14.21 8.69 1.44
CA GLU A 100 14.63 9.58 0.34
C GLU A 100 15.50 10.70 0.88
N ASP A 101 15.16 11.25 2.04
CA ASP A 101 15.95 12.28 2.71
C ASP A 101 17.35 11.75 3.08
N ILE A 102 17.45 10.53 3.62
CA ILE A 102 18.74 9.90 3.94
C ILE A 102 19.66 9.86 2.70
N VAL A 103 19.11 9.52 1.52
CA VAL A 103 19.87 9.44 0.27
C VAL A 103 20.36 10.80 -0.22
N ALA A 104 19.70 11.88 0.19
CA ALA A 104 20.03 13.26 -0.15
C ALA A 104 21.02 13.92 0.82
N ARG A 105 21.33 13.27 1.96
CA ARG A 105 22.29 13.80 2.93
C ARG A 105 23.73 13.61 2.46
N GLU A 106 24.56 14.62 2.68
CA GLU A 106 26.02 14.51 2.49
C GLU A 106 26.68 13.59 3.52
N TYR A 107 26.05 13.45 4.69
CA TYR A 107 26.56 12.65 5.78
C TYR A 107 25.44 11.84 6.43
N TYR A 108 25.73 10.57 6.69
CA TYR A 108 24.84 9.60 7.32
C TYR A 108 25.67 8.57 8.09
N SER A 109 25.29 8.31 9.34
CA SER A 109 26.01 7.47 10.31
C SER A 109 25.08 6.54 11.08
N GLU A 110 25.62 5.66 11.93
CA GLU A 110 24.79 4.87 12.85
C GLU A 110 24.07 5.76 13.88
N ALA A 111 24.69 6.86 14.31
CA ALA A 111 24.05 7.79 15.23
C ALA A 111 22.77 8.42 14.62
N ASP A 112 22.80 8.71 13.32
CA ASP A 112 21.63 9.19 12.57
C ASP A 112 20.54 8.10 12.45
N ALA A 113 20.94 6.87 12.11
CA ALA A 113 20.04 5.71 12.05
C ALA A 113 19.39 5.44 13.41
N SER A 114 20.18 5.52 14.48
CA SER A 114 19.73 5.38 15.87
C SER A 114 18.75 6.50 16.25
N GLN A 115 18.93 7.72 15.75
CA GLN A 115 18.01 8.83 16.01
C GLN A 115 16.68 8.64 15.28
N CYS A 116 16.72 8.05 14.09
CA CYS A 116 15.51 7.69 13.35
C CYS A 116 14.75 6.55 14.04
N ILE A 117 15.42 5.45 14.40
CA ILE A 117 14.74 4.32 15.04
C ILE A 117 14.18 4.68 16.41
N ASN A 118 14.82 5.58 17.15
CA ASN A 118 14.32 6.05 18.43
C ASN A 118 12.95 6.73 18.28
N GLN A 119 12.80 7.67 17.34
CA GLN A 119 11.52 8.33 17.07
C GLN A 119 10.44 7.36 16.55
N ILE A 120 10.85 6.37 15.76
CA ILE A 120 9.95 5.30 15.32
C ILE A 120 9.47 4.48 16.53
N LEU A 121 10.39 4.05 17.39
CA LEU A 121 10.07 3.29 18.60
C LEU A 121 9.23 4.09 19.60
N GLU A 122 9.41 5.41 19.72
CA GLU A 122 8.55 6.28 20.53
C GLU A 122 7.11 6.26 20.01
N SER A 123 6.92 6.37 18.69
CA SER A 123 5.59 6.25 18.07
C SER A 123 4.97 4.86 18.29
N VAL A 124 5.75 3.79 18.15
CA VAL A 124 5.30 2.41 18.33
C VAL A 124 4.97 2.12 19.79
N HIS A 125 5.81 2.57 20.71
CA HIS A 125 5.55 2.46 22.14
C HIS A 125 4.25 3.16 22.52
N HIS A 126 4.02 4.38 22.03
CA HIS A 126 2.77 5.10 22.27
C HIS A 126 1.55 4.35 21.73
N MET A 127 1.63 3.78 20.52
CA MET A 127 0.55 2.92 19.99
C MET A 127 0.29 1.71 20.89
N HIS A 128 1.36 1.02 21.31
CA HIS A 128 1.28 -0.19 22.13
C HIS A 128 0.73 0.08 23.53
N GLN A 129 0.96 1.28 24.09
CA GLN A 129 0.33 1.72 25.35
C GLN A 129 -1.17 2.01 25.21
N HIS A 130 -1.65 2.27 24.00
CA HIS A 130 -3.06 2.47 23.68
C HIS A 130 -3.69 1.22 23.05
N ASP A 131 -3.05 0.06 23.22
CA ASP A 131 -3.48 -1.22 22.66
C ASP A 131 -3.74 -1.18 21.15
N ILE A 132 -2.94 -0.41 20.41
CA ILE A 132 -2.99 -0.33 18.95
C ILE A 132 -1.77 -1.03 18.36
N VAL A 133 -2.00 -1.83 17.32
CA VAL A 133 -0.95 -2.48 16.52
C VAL A 133 -1.07 -1.99 15.08
N HIS A 134 0.03 -1.51 14.50
CA HIS A 134 0.05 -0.88 13.19
C HIS A 134 -0.06 -1.89 12.04
N ARG A 135 0.71 -2.99 12.11
CA ARG A 135 0.76 -4.12 11.16
C ARG A 135 1.31 -3.83 9.76
N ASP A 136 1.60 -2.58 9.41
CA ASP A 136 2.20 -2.21 8.12
C ASP A 136 3.32 -1.16 8.24
N LEU A 137 4.22 -1.35 9.21
CA LEU A 137 5.42 -0.53 9.34
C LEU A 137 6.39 -0.83 8.18
N LYS A 138 6.72 0.21 7.41
CA LYS A 138 7.58 0.15 6.22
C LYS A 138 8.04 1.55 5.81
N PRO A 139 9.07 1.69 4.96
CA PRO A 139 9.61 2.97 4.50
C PRO A 139 8.56 3.98 4.00
N GLU A 140 7.54 3.52 3.26
CA GLU A 140 6.45 4.36 2.73
C GLU A 140 5.69 5.11 3.83
N ASN A 141 5.61 4.52 5.01
CA ASN A 141 4.81 5.01 6.13
C ASN A 141 5.65 5.83 7.14
N LEU A 142 6.93 6.06 6.83
CA LEU A 142 7.87 6.82 7.65
C LEU A 142 8.20 8.15 6.96
N LEU A 143 7.48 9.20 7.35
CA LEU A 143 7.56 10.51 6.71
C LEU A 143 8.35 11.49 7.58
N LEU A 144 8.85 12.57 6.97
CA LEU A 144 9.45 13.69 7.68
C LEU A 144 8.47 14.85 7.78
N ALA A 145 8.40 15.46 8.96
CA ALA A 145 7.50 16.59 9.21
C ALA A 145 7.73 17.76 8.25
N SER A 146 8.98 18.05 7.90
CA SER A 146 9.39 19.09 6.95
C SER A 146 10.75 18.75 6.32
N LYS A 147 11.22 19.58 5.38
CA LYS A 147 12.57 19.49 4.80
C LYS A 147 13.66 20.17 5.66
N LEU A 148 13.29 20.72 6.83
CA LEU A 148 14.26 21.38 7.70
C LEU A 148 15.20 20.34 8.32
N LYS A 149 16.46 20.73 8.50
CA LYS A 149 17.46 19.88 9.16
C LYS A 149 16.98 19.51 10.57
N GLY A 150 16.94 18.22 10.88
CA GLY A 150 16.45 17.71 12.17
C GLY A 150 14.93 17.62 12.27
N ALA A 151 14.19 17.68 11.16
CA ALA A 151 12.75 17.44 11.16
C ALA A 151 12.41 16.07 11.77
N ALA A 152 11.32 16.03 12.54
CA ALA A 152 10.88 14.81 13.21
C ALA A 152 10.38 13.77 12.21
N VAL A 153 10.67 12.50 12.50
CA VAL A 153 10.06 11.34 11.82
C VAL A 153 8.62 11.20 12.33
N LYS A 154 7.68 11.06 11.40
CA LYS A 154 6.25 10.87 11.67
C LYS A 154 5.75 9.59 11.00
N LEU A 155 5.19 8.71 11.80
CA LEU A 155 4.48 7.52 11.33
C LEU A 155 3.12 7.92 10.73
N ALA A 156 2.81 7.37 9.57
CA ALA A 156 1.58 7.61 8.80
C ALA A 156 0.91 6.30 8.37
N ASP A 157 -0.34 6.42 7.90
CA ASP A 157 -1.19 5.37 7.33
C ASP A 157 -1.57 4.20 8.26
N PHE A 158 -2.71 4.35 8.93
CA PHE A 158 -3.26 3.38 9.88
C PHE A 158 -4.33 2.47 9.26
N GLY A 159 -4.41 2.37 7.93
CA GLY A 159 -5.47 1.61 7.24
C GLY A 159 -5.51 0.11 7.58
N LEU A 160 -4.38 -0.45 8.02
CA LEU A 160 -4.27 -1.84 8.49
C LEU A 160 -4.20 -1.97 10.01
N ALA A 161 -4.25 -0.88 10.76
CA ALA A 161 -4.14 -0.92 12.21
C ALA A 161 -5.34 -1.61 12.87
N ILE A 162 -5.10 -2.17 14.05
CA ILE A 162 -6.09 -2.87 14.88
C ILE A 162 -5.97 -2.43 16.34
N GLU A 163 -7.08 -2.56 17.06
CA GLU A 163 -7.11 -2.51 18.52
C GLU A 163 -6.98 -3.93 19.05
N VAL A 164 -6.16 -4.11 20.08
CA VAL A 164 -6.00 -5.35 20.86
C VAL A 164 -6.53 -5.11 22.28
N GLN A 165 -6.55 -6.16 23.12
CA GLN A 165 -6.94 -6.03 24.53
C GLN A 165 -5.72 -6.34 25.39
N GLY A 166 -5.06 -5.31 25.94
CA GLY A 166 -3.82 -5.49 26.68
C GLY A 166 -2.77 -6.28 25.89
N ASP A 167 -2.32 -7.40 26.46
CA ASP A 167 -1.34 -8.30 25.85
C ASP A 167 -1.95 -9.56 25.22
N GLU A 168 -3.28 -9.62 25.08
CA GLU A 168 -3.96 -10.73 24.43
C GLU A 168 -3.57 -10.82 22.95
N GLN A 169 -3.28 -12.05 22.51
CA GLN A 169 -2.97 -12.36 21.12
C GLN A 169 -4.17 -13.05 20.47
N ALA A 170 -4.51 -12.63 19.27
CA ALA A 170 -5.59 -13.23 18.49
C ALA A 170 -5.22 -13.30 17.01
N TRP A 171 -6.02 -14.04 16.24
CA TRP A 171 -5.87 -14.06 14.79
C TRP A 171 -6.62 -12.88 14.16
N PHE A 172 -5.90 -11.82 13.82
CA PHE A 172 -6.48 -10.61 13.20
C PHE A 172 -6.45 -10.65 11.65
N GLY A 173 -6.19 -11.83 11.08
CA GLY A 173 -6.08 -12.04 9.64
C GLY A 173 -4.68 -11.77 9.08
N PHE A 174 -4.48 -12.16 7.82
CA PHE A 174 -3.26 -11.93 7.08
C PHE A 174 -3.26 -10.53 6.46
N ALA A 175 -2.41 -9.63 6.95
CA ALA A 175 -2.28 -8.26 6.47
C ALA A 175 -0.84 -7.74 6.69
N GLY A 176 -0.39 -6.84 5.81
CA GLY A 176 0.93 -6.22 5.86
C GLY A 176 1.73 -6.43 4.56
N THR A 177 2.86 -5.75 4.45
CA THR A 177 3.72 -5.80 3.27
C THR A 177 4.72 -6.98 3.36
N PRO A 178 4.84 -7.86 2.32
CA PRO A 178 5.56 -9.14 2.39
C PRO A 178 6.93 -9.16 3.10
N GLY A 179 7.83 -8.22 2.80
CA GLY A 179 9.18 -8.17 3.39
C GLY A 179 9.23 -7.70 4.86
N TYR A 180 8.10 -7.21 5.40
CA TYR A 180 7.97 -6.69 6.76
C TYR A 180 7.05 -7.58 7.62
N LEU A 181 6.44 -8.62 7.05
CA LEU A 181 5.60 -9.57 7.77
C LEU A 181 6.44 -10.35 8.78
N SER A 182 5.90 -10.50 9.99
CA SER A 182 6.51 -11.31 11.05
C SER A 182 6.24 -12.81 10.84
N PRO A 183 7.10 -13.72 11.38
CA PRO A 183 6.95 -15.16 11.25
C PRO A 183 5.59 -15.70 11.71
N GLU A 184 5.08 -15.21 12.84
CA GLU A 184 3.80 -15.65 13.42
C GLU A 184 2.59 -15.37 12.50
N VAL A 185 2.58 -14.21 11.80
CA VAL A 185 1.55 -13.89 10.81
C VAL A 185 1.61 -14.86 9.62
N LEU A 186 2.83 -15.21 9.16
CA LEU A 186 3.03 -16.15 8.05
C LEU A 186 2.70 -17.60 8.44
N ARG A 187 2.87 -17.97 9.71
CA ARG A 187 2.46 -19.28 10.26
C ARG A 187 0.97 -19.36 10.56
N LYS A 188 0.27 -18.23 10.51
CA LYS A 188 -1.14 -18.09 10.90
C LYS A 188 -1.38 -18.32 12.40
N ASP A 189 -0.37 -18.03 13.21
CA ASP A 189 -0.47 -18.07 14.66
C ASP A 189 -1.22 -16.81 15.16
N PRO A 190 -1.87 -16.85 16.33
CA PRO A 190 -2.31 -15.63 17.01
C PRO A 190 -1.15 -14.66 17.21
N TYR A 191 -1.40 -13.37 17.05
CA TYR A 191 -0.37 -12.35 17.15
C TYR A 191 -0.90 -11.08 17.83
N GLY A 192 -0.01 -10.12 18.10
CA GLY A 192 -0.34 -8.84 18.72
C GLY A 192 0.78 -7.82 18.52
N LYS A 193 1.04 -6.97 19.52
CA LYS A 193 2.07 -5.92 19.52
C LYS A 193 3.45 -6.33 18.96
N PRO A 194 3.99 -7.55 19.20
CA PRO A 194 5.32 -7.95 18.71
C PRO A 194 5.52 -7.89 17.19
N VAL A 195 4.45 -7.94 16.38
CA VAL A 195 4.59 -7.89 14.90
C VAL A 195 5.17 -6.55 14.43
N ASP A 196 4.86 -5.46 15.12
CA ASP A 196 5.40 -4.13 14.81
C ASP A 196 6.90 -4.07 15.12
N ILE A 197 7.35 -4.75 16.17
CA ILE A 197 8.77 -4.79 16.53
C ILE A 197 9.60 -5.57 15.51
N TRP A 198 9.04 -6.64 14.95
CA TRP A 198 9.69 -7.35 13.84
C TRP A 198 9.91 -6.41 12.65
N ALA A 199 8.87 -5.66 12.27
CA ALA A 199 8.96 -4.67 11.19
C ALA A 199 9.97 -3.55 11.51
N CYS A 200 10.07 -3.09 12.77
CA CYS A 200 11.13 -2.18 13.21
C CYS A 200 12.53 -2.79 13.03
N GLY A 201 12.72 -4.08 13.30
CA GLY A 201 13.98 -4.79 13.05
C GLY A 201 14.37 -4.81 11.57
N VAL A 202 13.40 -5.07 10.69
CA VAL A 202 13.59 -5.01 9.24
C VAL A 202 13.95 -3.58 8.80
N VAL A 203 13.24 -2.57 9.31
CA VAL A 203 13.53 -1.15 9.02
C VAL A 203 14.92 -0.75 9.51
N LEU A 204 15.30 -1.14 10.73
CA LEU A 204 16.62 -0.84 11.30
C LEU A 204 17.75 -1.46 10.48
N TYR A 205 17.58 -2.71 10.05
CA TYR A 205 18.53 -3.37 9.16
C TYR A 205 18.75 -2.54 7.88
N ILE A 206 17.66 -2.14 7.21
CA ILE A 206 17.75 -1.32 5.98
C ILE A 206 18.37 0.06 6.28
N LEU A 207 18.05 0.68 7.42
CA LEU A 207 18.65 1.96 7.83
C LEU A 207 20.17 1.87 7.97
N LEU A 208 20.75 0.71 8.28
CA LEU A 208 22.20 0.56 8.49
C LEU A 208 22.98 0.21 7.23
N VAL A 209 22.40 -0.59 6.31
CA VAL A 209 23.12 -1.10 5.13
C VAL A 209 22.42 -0.88 3.79
N GLY A 210 21.20 -0.36 3.80
CA GLY A 210 20.50 0.07 2.60
C GLY A 210 19.84 -1.04 1.78
N TYR A 211 19.81 -2.28 2.28
CA TYR A 211 19.12 -3.43 1.68
C TYR A 211 18.36 -4.23 2.75
N PRO A 212 17.28 -4.96 2.38
CA PRO A 212 16.47 -5.70 3.36
C PRO A 212 17.14 -6.99 3.84
N PRO A 213 16.85 -7.45 5.08
CA PRO A 213 17.37 -8.71 5.62
C PRO A 213 16.74 -9.95 4.97
N PHE A 214 15.54 -9.82 4.41
CA PHE A 214 14.83 -10.91 3.73
C PHE A 214 14.42 -10.44 2.34
N TRP A 215 14.79 -11.19 1.31
CA TRP A 215 14.42 -10.89 -0.06
C TRP A 215 14.50 -12.13 -0.93
N ASP A 216 13.49 -12.29 -1.79
CA ASP A 216 13.49 -13.24 -2.89
C ASP A 216 12.50 -12.72 -3.93
N GLU A 217 12.73 -13.05 -5.21
CA GLU A 217 11.76 -12.78 -6.28
C GLU A 217 10.52 -13.67 -6.13
N ASP A 218 10.72 -14.91 -5.66
CA ASP A 218 9.67 -15.82 -5.30
C ASP A 218 9.16 -15.52 -3.89
N GLN A 219 7.91 -15.02 -3.84
CA GLN A 219 7.25 -14.69 -2.58
C GLN A 219 7.17 -15.88 -1.61
N HIS A 220 7.07 -17.12 -2.11
CA HIS A 220 7.06 -18.30 -1.26
C HIS A 220 8.41 -18.51 -0.57
N LYS A 221 9.52 -18.35 -1.29
CA LYS A 221 10.88 -18.42 -0.73
C LYS A 221 11.15 -17.30 0.25
N LEU A 222 10.72 -16.07 -0.06
CA LEU A 222 10.77 -14.95 0.88
C LEU A 222 10.07 -15.30 2.20
N TYR A 223 8.87 -15.88 2.14
CA TYR A 223 8.14 -16.31 3.34
C TYR A 223 8.84 -17.44 4.09
N GLN A 224 9.55 -18.33 3.41
CA GLN A 224 10.37 -19.35 4.06
C GLN A 224 11.54 -18.72 4.82
N GLN A 225 12.27 -17.77 4.20
CA GLN A 225 13.37 -17.04 4.86
C GLN A 225 12.89 -16.34 6.13
N ILE A 226 11.79 -15.59 6.05
CA ILE A 226 11.19 -14.88 7.19
C ILE A 226 10.80 -15.87 8.29
N LYS A 227 10.07 -16.94 7.97
CA LYS A 227 9.68 -17.96 8.96
C LYS A 227 10.87 -18.67 9.60
N ALA A 228 11.98 -18.81 8.89
CA ALA A 228 13.21 -19.37 9.43
C ALA A 228 14.06 -18.36 10.21
N GLY A 229 13.74 -17.06 10.14
CA GLY A 229 14.62 -15.99 10.62
C GLY A 229 15.99 -16.02 9.93
N ALA A 230 16.01 -16.42 8.66
CA ALA A 230 17.24 -16.58 7.88
C ALA A 230 17.71 -15.22 7.32
N TYR A 231 18.44 -14.48 8.15
CA TYR A 231 19.21 -13.31 7.77
C TYR A 231 20.62 -13.43 8.37
N ASP A 232 21.57 -12.69 7.83
CA ASP A 232 22.94 -12.62 8.29
C ASP A 232 23.45 -11.17 8.32
N PHE A 233 24.74 -10.99 8.59
CA PHE A 233 25.41 -9.69 8.58
C PHE A 233 26.63 -9.79 7.66
N PRO A 234 26.44 -9.77 6.33
CA PRO A 234 27.50 -10.08 5.39
C PRO A 234 28.59 -9.00 5.34
N SER A 235 29.82 -9.44 5.15
CA SER A 235 30.96 -8.56 4.87
C SER A 235 30.92 -8.08 3.41
N PRO A 236 31.45 -6.89 3.10
CA PRO A 236 32.15 -5.99 4.01
C PRO A 236 31.26 -4.98 4.73
N GLU A 237 30.00 -4.78 4.32
CA GLU A 237 29.19 -3.63 4.77
C GLU A 237 28.92 -3.68 6.28
N TRP A 238 28.76 -4.88 6.84
CA TRP A 238 28.51 -5.09 8.26
C TRP A 238 29.76 -5.12 9.14
N ASP A 239 30.98 -5.18 8.58
CA ASP A 239 32.21 -5.29 9.37
C ASP A 239 32.44 -4.05 10.23
N THR A 240 31.99 -2.90 9.73
CA THR A 240 32.09 -1.60 10.40
C THR A 240 30.87 -1.25 11.26
N VAL A 241 29.85 -2.12 11.28
CA VAL A 241 28.64 -1.91 12.09
C VAL A 241 28.87 -2.38 13.52
N THR A 242 28.51 -1.53 14.48
CA THR A 242 28.72 -1.81 15.91
C THR A 242 28.04 -3.11 16.36
N PRO A 243 28.65 -3.87 17.28
CA PRO A 243 28.04 -5.07 17.86
C PRO A 243 26.67 -4.79 18.49
N GLU A 244 26.49 -3.61 19.09
CA GLU A 244 25.25 -3.19 19.75
C GLU A 244 24.12 -2.95 18.75
N ALA A 245 24.42 -2.43 17.55
CA ALA A 245 23.43 -2.32 16.48
C ALA A 245 22.93 -3.71 16.04
N LYS A 246 23.87 -4.63 15.78
CA LYS A 246 23.58 -6.03 15.42
C LYS A 246 22.80 -6.73 16.53
N ASN A 247 23.16 -6.47 17.79
CA ASN A 247 22.47 -7.03 18.94
C ASN A 247 21.00 -6.57 19.02
N LEU A 248 20.74 -5.28 18.82
CA LEU A 248 19.37 -4.76 18.79
C LEU A 248 18.55 -5.38 17.65
N ILE A 249 19.14 -5.50 16.46
CA ILE A 249 18.51 -6.19 15.32
C ILE A 249 18.16 -7.64 15.68
N ASN A 250 19.09 -8.38 16.30
CA ASN A 250 18.84 -9.76 16.72
C ASN A 250 17.67 -9.88 17.71
N GLN A 251 17.58 -8.94 18.65
CA GLN A 251 16.49 -8.89 19.62
C GLN A 251 15.13 -8.54 18.99
N MET A 252 15.11 -7.70 17.94
CA MET A 252 13.89 -7.37 17.18
C MET A 252 13.48 -8.48 16.20
N LEU A 253 14.44 -9.07 15.49
CA LEU A 253 14.24 -10.17 14.54
C LEU A 253 14.25 -11.55 15.22
N THR A 254 13.83 -11.59 16.48
CA THR A 254 13.63 -12.84 17.22
C THR A 254 12.34 -13.52 16.76
N ILE A 255 12.45 -14.78 16.32
CA ILE A 255 11.35 -15.54 15.72
C ILE A 255 10.18 -15.76 16.69
N ASN A 256 10.48 -16.10 17.95
CA ASN A 256 9.45 -16.30 18.96
C ASN A 256 8.97 -14.93 19.50
N PRO A 257 7.72 -14.52 19.25
CA PRO A 257 7.23 -13.19 19.63
C PRO A 257 7.25 -12.95 21.15
N THR A 258 7.15 -14.01 21.97
CA THR A 258 7.22 -13.88 23.44
C THR A 258 8.63 -13.58 23.97
N LYS A 259 9.66 -13.88 23.17
CA LYS A 259 11.06 -13.58 23.48
C LYS A 259 11.58 -12.33 22.76
N ARG A 260 10.79 -11.79 21.83
CA ARG A 260 11.13 -10.59 21.07
C ARG A 260 11.11 -9.38 21.99
N ILE A 261 12.08 -8.50 21.83
CA ILE A 261 12.15 -7.25 22.60
C ILE A 261 10.86 -6.45 22.42
N THR A 262 10.43 -5.72 23.45
CA THR A 262 9.32 -4.77 23.36
C THR A 262 9.80 -3.38 22.93
N ALA A 263 8.89 -2.49 22.50
CA ALA A 263 9.24 -1.11 22.16
C ALA A 263 9.90 -0.37 23.35
N ASP A 264 9.37 -0.55 24.57
CA ASP A 264 9.91 0.06 25.79
C ASP A 264 11.33 -0.42 26.09
N GLN A 265 11.57 -1.73 25.98
CA GLN A 265 12.91 -2.30 26.17
C GLN A 265 13.88 -1.84 25.07
N ALA A 266 13.43 -1.75 23.81
CA ALA A 266 14.24 -1.29 22.69
C ALA A 266 14.65 0.19 22.85
N LEU A 267 13.77 1.05 23.36
CA LEU A 267 14.08 2.45 23.68
C LEU A 267 15.19 2.57 24.74
N LYS A 268 15.28 1.60 25.66
CA LYS A 268 16.29 1.55 26.72
C LYS A 268 17.58 0.85 26.29
N HIS A 269 17.63 0.27 25.09
CA HIS A 269 18.82 -0.41 24.58
C HIS A 269 20.00 0.58 24.43
N PRO A 270 21.24 0.22 24.82
CA PRO A 270 22.38 1.14 24.81
C PRO A 270 22.63 1.81 23.45
N TRP A 271 22.48 1.07 22.35
CA TRP A 271 22.63 1.62 21.00
C TRP A 271 21.64 2.76 20.67
N VAL A 272 20.50 2.79 21.36
CA VAL A 272 19.45 3.81 21.22
C VAL A 272 19.62 4.92 22.24
N CYS A 273 19.64 4.59 23.54
CA CYS A 273 19.61 5.58 24.62
C CYS A 273 20.99 6.23 24.91
N GLN A 274 22.09 5.56 24.55
CA GLN A 274 23.47 6.05 24.72
C GLN A 274 24.13 6.30 23.36
N ARG A 275 23.34 6.81 22.39
CA ARG A 275 23.75 7.00 20.99
C ARG A 275 25.08 7.73 20.82
N SER A 276 25.38 8.71 21.68
CA SER A 276 26.57 9.56 21.58
C SER A 276 27.87 8.83 21.89
N THR A 277 27.79 7.69 22.60
CA THR A 277 28.96 6.90 23.02
C THR A 277 28.99 5.51 22.40
N VAL A 278 27.83 4.95 22.01
CA VAL A 278 27.71 3.58 21.51
C VAL A 278 27.59 3.52 19.99
N ALA A 279 26.85 4.44 19.36
CA ALA A 279 26.63 4.40 17.91
C ALA A 279 27.81 5.02 17.16
N SER A 280 28.24 4.39 16.07
CA SER A 280 29.33 4.91 15.25
C SER A 280 28.98 6.23 14.56
N MET A 281 29.88 7.21 14.67
CA MET A 281 29.87 8.49 13.95
C MET A 281 30.70 8.42 12.66
N MET A 282 30.86 7.24 12.06
CA MET A 282 31.52 7.12 10.76
C MET A 282 30.49 7.37 9.65
N HIS A 283 30.86 8.15 8.63
CA HIS A 283 30.02 8.28 7.46
C HIS A 283 29.95 6.94 6.70
N ARG A 284 28.74 6.49 6.36
CA ARG A 284 28.49 5.24 5.64
C ARG A 284 28.04 5.50 4.19
N GLN A 285 28.96 5.90 3.33
CA GLN A 285 28.68 6.21 1.91
C GLN A 285 28.08 5.02 1.15
N GLU A 286 28.60 3.80 1.35
CA GLU A 286 28.10 2.58 0.71
C GLU A 286 26.64 2.29 1.08
N THR A 287 26.26 2.50 2.35
CA THR A 287 24.87 2.40 2.82
C THR A 287 23.97 3.36 2.04
N VAL A 288 24.39 4.62 1.85
CA VAL A 288 23.63 5.64 1.10
C VAL A 288 23.43 5.22 -0.35
N GLU A 289 24.44 4.63 -0.99
CA GLU A 289 24.36 4.14 -2.37
C GLU A 289 23.44 2.92 -2.51
N CYS A 290 23.54 1.94 -1.61
CA CYS A 290 22.62 0.80 -1.56
C CYS A 290 21.18 1.28 -1.34
N LEU A 291 20.98 2.24 -0.44
CA LEU A 291 19.66 2.80 -0.17
C LEU A 291 19.06 3.52 -1.38
N ARG A 292 19.89 4.24 -2.15
CA ARG A 292 19.47 4.85 -3.42
C ARG A 292 18.95 3.80 -4.41
N LYS A 293 19.66 2.68 -4.55
CA LYS A 293 19.23 1.55 -5.42
C LYS A 293 17.95 0.90 -4.89
N PHE A 294 17.84 0.71 -3.58
CA PHE A 294 16.65 0.16 -2.93
C PHE A 294 15.41 1.03 -3.19
N ASN A 295 15.51 2.34 -2.96
CA ASN A 295 14.44 3.30 -3.20
C ASN A 295 14.02 3.32 -4.68
N ALA A 296 14.98 3.35 -5.60
CA ALA A 296 14.70 3.31 -7.04
C ALA A 296 13.95 2.03 -7.46
N ARG A 297 14.40 0.86 -7.00
CA ARG A 297 13.74 -0.44 -7.27
C ARG A 297 12.31 -0.48 -6.74
N ARG A 298 12.09 0.02 -5.52
CA ARG A 298 10.78 0.08 -4.88
C ARG A 298 9.82 0.99 -5.65
N LYS A 299 10.25 2.20 -6.01
CA LYS A 299 9.46 3.15 -6.81
C LYS A 299 9.15 2.61 -8.21
N LEU A 300 10.12 1.96 -8.86
CA LEU A 300 9.90 1.32 -10.16
C LEU A 300 8.83 0.22 -10.07
N LYS A 301 8.86 -0.60 -9.01
CA LYS A 301 7.85 -1.65 -8.78
C LYS A 301 6.44 -1.05 -8.64
N VAL A 302 6.31 0.05 -7.90
CA VAL A 302 5.03 0.78 -7.75
C VAL A 302 4.58 1.34 -9.10
N SER A 303 5.47 2.00 -9.84
CA SER A 303 5.18 2.56 -11.16
C SER A 303 4.70 1.50 -12.15
N ARG A 304 5.40 0.35 -12.23
CA ARG A 304 5.01 -0.77 -13.10
C ARG A 304 3.64 -1.34 -12.75
N LYS A 305 3.31 -1.47 -11.45
CA LYS A 305 1.95 -1.88 -11.05
C LYS A 305 0.90 -0.89 -11.51
N GLN A 306 1.16 0.41 -11.38
CA GLN A 306 0.25 1.46 -11.83
C GLN A 306 0.08 1.48 -13.36
N GLU A 307 1.15 1.16 -14.10
CA GLU A 307 1.10 0.98 -15.56
C GLU A 307 0.17 -0.18 -15.95
N ILE A 308 0.28 -1.34 -15.28
CA ILE A 308 -0.60 -2.49 -15.51
C ILE A 308 -2.07 -2.16 -15.18
N ILE A 309 -2.33 -1.42 -14.09
CA ILE A 309 -3.69 -0.97 -13.77
C ILE A 309 -4.20 -0.05 -14.88
N LYS A 310 -3.39 0.92 -15.32
CA LYS A 310 -3.79 1.89 -16.34
C LYS A 310 -4.08 1.24 -17.69
N ILE A 311 -3.25 0.30 -18.16
CA ILE A 311 -3.52 -0.40 -19.42
C ILE A 311 -4.76 -1.30 -19.31
N THR A 312 -5.03 -1.85 -18.12
CA THR A 312 -6.27 -2.61 -17.85
C THR A 312 -7.50 -1.70 -17.89
N GLU A 313 -7.42 -0.50 -17.31
CA GLU A 313 -8.49 0.51 -17.39
C GLU A 313 -8.75 0.93 -18.85
N GLN A 314 -7.70 1.18 -19.63
CA GLN A 314 -7.80 1.51 -21.06
C GLN A 314 -8.44 0.38 -21.88
N LEU A 315 -8.08 -0.88 -21.58
CA LEU A 315 -8.68 -2.04 -22.23
C LEU A 315 -10.19 -2.13 -21.94
N ILE A 316 -10.58 -1.94 -20.68
CA ILE A 316 -11.99 -1.96 -20.27
C ILE A 316 -12.76 -0.79 -20.89
N GLU A 317 -12.15 0.39 -21.01
CA GLU A 317 -12.72 1.53 -21.70
C GLU A 317 -12.97 1.25 -23.19
N ALA A 318 -12.01 0.63 -23.89
CA ALA A 318 -12.18 0.20 -25.28
C ALA A 318 -13.36 -0.78 -25.44
N ILE A 319 -13.50 -1.75 -24.52
CA ILE A 319 -14.64 -2.68 -24.50
C ILE A 319 -15.97 -1.93 -24.30
N ASN A 320 -16.04 -1.04 -23.30
CA ASN A 320 -17.28 -0.31 -23.00
C ASN A 320 -17.72 0.62 -24.15
N ASN A 321 -16.76 1.18 -24.89
CA ASN A 321 -17.02 2.07 -26.02
C ASN A 321 -17.25 1.32 -27.35
N GLY A 322 -17.09 0.00 -27.37
CA GLY A 322 -17.14 -0.78 -28.62
C GLY A 322 -16.02 -0.44 -29.60
N ASP A 323 -14.88 0.04 -29.11
CA ASP A 323 -13.72 0.41 -29.93
C ASP A 323 -12.82 -0.81 -30.18
N PHE A 324 -13.13 -1.55 -31.25
CA PHE A 324 -12.38 -2.75 -31.61
C PHE A 324 -10.94 -2.45 -32.08
N GLU A 325 -10.69 -1.26 -32.65
CA GLU A 325 -9.36 -0.86 -33.08
C GLU A 325 -8.44 -0.57 -31.88
N ALA A 326 -8.95 0.08 -30.83
CA ALA A 326 -8.23 0.20 -29.57
C ALA A 326 -8.02 -1.17 -28.89
N TYR A 327 -9.04 -2.03 -28.87
CA TYR A 327 -8.95 -3.37 -28.29
C TYR A 327 -7.83 -4.20 -28.93
N THR A 328 -7.78 -4.27 -30.26
CA THR A 328 -6.76 -5.03 -31.00
C THR A 328 -5.34 -4.47 -30.87
N ARG A 329 -5.18 -3.18 -30.54
CA ARG A 329 -3.85 -2.60 -30.22
C ARG A 329 -3.32 -3.02 -28.84
N ILE A 330 -4.22 -3.39 -27.93
CA ILE A 330 -3.90 -3.74 -26.54
C ILE A 330 -3.79 -5.25 -26.36
N CYS A 331 -4.52 -6.04 -27.14
CA CYS A 331 -4.52 -7.49 -27.05
C CYS A 331 -3.55 -8.14 -28.06
N ASP A 332 -2.91 -9.23 -27.66
CA ASP A 332 -2.04 -10.01 -28.54
C ASP A 332 -2.86 -10.74 -29.62
N PRO A 333 -2.43 -10.80 -30.89
CA PRO A 333 -3.16 -11.52 -31.94
C PRO A 333 -3.48 -12.98 -31.61
N GLY A 334 -2.64 -13.63 -30.77
CA GLY A 334 -2.86 -14.98 -30.23
C GLY A 334 -3.49 -15.00 -28.84
N LEU A 335 -4.28 -13.97 -28.46
CA LEU A 335 -4.95 -13.89 -27.17
C LEU A 335 -5.75 -15.17 -26.90
N THR A 336 -5.49 -15.80 -25.76
CA THR A 336 -6.29 -16.94 -25.28
C THR A 336 -7.30 -16.47 -24.25
N SER A 337 -8.53 -16.96 -24.32
CA SER A 337 -9.63 -16.51 -23.47
C SER A 337 -10.45 -17.66 -22.91
N PHE A 338 -10.76 -17.58 -21.62
CA PHE A 338 -11.71 -18.45 -20.94
C PHE A 338 -12.82 -17.59 -20.32
N GLU A 339 -14.02 -17.63 -20.89
CA GLU A 339 -15.13 -16.76 -20.50
C GLU A 339 -16.48 -17.48 -20.59
N PRO A 340 -17.52 -17.03 -19.87
CA PRO A 340 -18.82 -17.70 -19.82
C PRO A 340 -19.41 -18.02 -21.20
N GLU A 341 -19.20 -17.11 -22.16
CA GLU A 341 -19.71 -17.22 -23.51
C GLU A 341 -18.99 -18.28 -24.36
N ALA A 342 -17.79 -18.70 -23.96
CA ALA A 342 -17.06 -19.80 -24.59
C ALA A 342 -17.59 -21.19 -24.19
N LEU A 343 -18.60 -21.25 -23.30
CA LEU A 343 -19.26 -22.49 -22.84
C LEU A 343 -18.27 -23.55 -22.32
N GLY A 344 -17.25 -23.09 -21.59
CA GLY A 344 -16.22 -23.93 -20.99
C GLY A 344 -15.06 -24.29 -21.92
N ASN A 345 -15.00 -23.74 -23.13
CA ASN A 345 -13.86 -23.93 -24.04
C ASN A 345 -12.83 -22.81 -23.90
N LEU A 346 -11.56 -23.13 -24.17
CA LEU A 346 -10.53 -22.13 -24.39
C LEU A 346 -10.63 -21.62 -25.83
N VAL A 347 -10.73 -20.30 -25.99
CA VAL A 347 -10.79 -19.64 -27.30
C VAL A 347 -9.45 -18.97 -27.58
N GLU A 348 -9.03 -18.95 -28.85
CA GLU A 348 -7.79 -18.31 -29.29
C GLU A 348 -8.07 -17.29 -30.41
N GLY A 349 -7.35 -16.17 -30.35
CA GLY A 349 -7.40 -15.12 -31.36
C GLY A 349 -8.50 -14.09 -31.12
N MET A 350 -8.74 -13.27 -32.15
CA MET A 350 -9.63 -12.10 -32.06
C MET A 350 -11.01 -12.32 -32.64
N ASP A 351 -11.22 -13.37 -33.44
CA ASP A 351 -12.45 -13.56 -34.22
C ASP A 351 -13.68 -13.72 -33.31
N PHE A 352 -13.52 -14.43 -32.19
CA PHE A 352 -14.58 -14.56 -31.20
C PHE A 352 -14.99 -13.21 -30.62
N HIS A 353 -14.03 -12.40 -30.15
CA HIS A 353 -14.30 -11.06 -29.62
C HIS A 353 -14.86 -10.11 -30.68
N LYS A 354 -14.36 -10.18 -31.91
CA LYS A 354 -14.83 -9.35 -33.04
C LYS A 354 -16.34 -9.46 -33.23
N PHE A 355 -16.89 -10.66 -33.10
CA PHE A 355 -18.34 -10.87 -33.14
C PHE A 355 -19.10 -10.03 -32.09
N TYR A 356 -18.59 -9.90 -30.86
CA TYR A 356 -19.21 -9.07 -29.81
C TYR A 356 -19.15 -7.59 -30.13
N PHE A 357 -18.01 -7.10 -30.61
CA PHE A 357 -17.85 -5.71 -30.98
C PHE A 357 -18.80 -5.32 -32.12
N GLU A 358 -18.92 -6.18 -33.13
CA GLU A 358 -19.78 -5.92 -34.30
C GLU A 358 -21.27 -6.05 -33.99
N ASN A 359 -21.68 -6.98 -33.11
CA ASN A 359 -23.10 -7.35 -32.96
C ASN A 359 -23.74 -6.94 -31.62
N LEU A 360 -22.97 -6.89 -30.53
CA LEU A 360 -23.48 -6.73 -29.16
C LEU A 360 -23.14 -5.35 -28.58
N LEU A 361 -21.92 -4.87 -28.79
CA LEU A 361 -21.45 -3.60 -28.21
C LEU A 361 -21.78 -2.39 -29.11
N SER A 362 -21.63 -2.52 -30.43
CA SER A 362 -21.90 -1.45 -31.41
C SER A 362 -23.35 -0.92 -31.39
N LYS A 363 -24.30 -1.71 -30.89
CA LYS A 363 -25.73 -1.38 -30.86
C LYS A 363 -26.19 -0.78 -29.52
N ASN A 364 -25.31 -0.69 -28.53
CA ASN A 364 -25.66 -0.30 -27.17
C ASN A 364 -25.54 1.23 -27.00
N SER A 365 -26.66 1.96 -27.05
CA SER A 365 -26.71 3.43 -26.95
C SER A 365 -26.84 3.96 -25.52
N LYS A 366 -26.97 3.07 -24.52
CA LYS A 366 -27.16 3.43 -23.11
C LYS A 366 -25.84 3.48 -22.36
N PRO A 367 -25.64 4.45 -21.46
CA PRO A 367 -24.40 4.58 -20.69
C PRO A 367 -24.19 3.36 -19.78
N VAL A 368 -23.00 2.77 -19.87
CA VAL A 368 -22.52 1.69 -19.00
C VAL A 368 -21.43 2.26 -18.11
N HIS A 369 -21.60 2.13 -16.80
CA HIS A 369 -20.59 2.53 -15.83
C HIS A 369 -19.86 1.29 -15.31
N THR A 370 -18.53 1.25 -15.45
CA THR A 370 -17.70 0.15 -14.92
C THR A 370 -16.88 0.62 -13.73
N THR A 371 -16.79 -0.21 -12.69
CA THR A 371 -15.88 -0.02 -11.55
C THR A 371 -15.00 -1.25 -11.38
N ILE A 372 -13.68 -1.04 -11.32
CA ILE A 372 -12.71 -2.07 -10.92
C ILE A 372 -12.57 -2.04 -9.40
N LEU A 373 -12.76 -3.19 -8.76
CA LEU A 373 -12.65 -3.35 -7.32
C LEU A 373 -11.46 -4.27 -6.99
N ASN A 374 -10.67 -3.84 -6.01
CA ASN A 374 -9.53 -4.60 -5.45
C ASN A 374 -8.56 -5.17 -6.50
N PRO A 375 -8.03 -4.36 -7.44
CA PRO A 375 -7.08 -4.87 -8.42
C PRO A 375 -5.81 -5.37 -7.73
N HIS A 376 -5.47 -6.63 -7.98
CA HIS A 376 -4.28 -7.28 -7.44
C HIS A 376 -3.29 -7.59 -8.56
N VAL A 377 -2.20 -6.84 -8.61
CA VAL A 377 -1.15 -6.97 -9.63
C VAL A 377 0.03 -7.80 -9.10
N HIS A 378 0.36 -8.87 -9.83
CA HIS A 378 1.57 -9.66 -9.69
C HIS A 378 2.52 -9.33 -10.85
N LEU A 379 3.70 -8.80 -10.54
CA LEU A 379 4.76 -8.62 -11.54
C LEU A 379 5.61 -9.90 -11.59
N ILE A 380 5.90 -10.38 -12.79
CA ILE A 380 6.65 -11.62 -13.04
C ILE A 380 7.85 -11.23 -13.92
N GLY A 381 9.03 -11.10 -13.30
CA GLY A 381 10.22 -10.57 -13.98
C GLY A 381 10.03 -9.15 -14.51
N GLU A 382 10.67 -8.84 -15.63
CA GLU A 382 10.64 -7.51 -16.26
C GLU A 382 9.52 -7.34 -17.29
N ASP A 383 9.14 -8.41 -17.98
CA ASP A 383 8.27 -8.34 -19.15
C ASP A 383 6.92 -9.05 -18.99
N ALA A 384 6.61 -9.58 -17.81
CA ALA A 384 5.30 -10.19 -17.56
C ALA A 384 4.62 -9.63 -16.32
N ALA A 385 3.29 -9.59 -16.35
CA ALA A 385 2.47 -9.27 -15.20
C ALA A 385 1.12 -9.98 -15.29
N CYS A 386 0.51 -10.23 -14.15
CA CYS A 386 -0.86 -10.72 -14.03
C CYS A 386 -1.65 -9.77 -13.14
N ILE A 387 -2.88 -9.47 -13.52
CA ILE A 387 -3.80 -8.68 -12.71
C ILE A 387 -5.10 -9.47 -12.53
N ALA A 388 -5.56 -9.57 -11.28
CA ALA A 388 -6.86 -10.12 -10.93
C ALA A 388 -7.70 -9.04 -10.26
N TYR A 389 -8.97 -8.91 -10.63
CA TYR A 389 -9.87 -7.89 -10.11
C TYR A 389 -11.33 -8.31 -10.21
N ILE A 390 -12.19 -7.64 -9.45
CA ILE A 390 -13.64 -7.74 -9.60
C ILE A 390 -14.10 -6.56 -10.44
N ARG A 391 -14.83 -6.83 -11.53
CA ARG A 391 -15.47 -5.80 -12.35
C ARG A 391 -16.95 -5.71 -11.99
N LEU A 392 -17.38 -4.52 -11.57
CA LEU A 392 -18.78 -4.20 -11.35
C LEU A 392 -19.27 -3.33 -12.50
N THR A 393 -20.27 -3.81 -13.24
CA THR A 393 -20.84 -3.12 -14.39
C THR A 393 -22.28 -2.71 -14.08
N GLN A 394 -22.57 -1.42 -14.21
CA GLN A 394 -23.88 -0.83 -13.94
C GLN A 394 -24.47 -0.30 -15.25
N TYR A 395 -25.71 -0.68 -15.56
CA TYR A 395 -26.35 -0.37 -16.84
C TYR A 395 -27.87 -0.25 -16.68
N ILE A 396 -28.54 0.30 -17.69
CA ILE A 396 -30.01 0.38 -17.77
C ILE A 396 -30.52 -0.73 -18.68
N ASP A 397 -31.37 -1.61 -18.17
CA ASP A 397 -31.95 -2.71 -18.95
C ASP A 397 -32.96 -2.22 -20.01
N SER A 398 -33.46 -3.15 -20.83
CA SER A 398 -34.47 -2.86 -21.87
C SER A 398 -35.77 -2.27 -21.32
N GLN A 399 -36.09 -2.50 -20.04
CA GLN A 399 -37.24 -1.93 -19.34
C GLN A 399 -36.96 -0.55 -18.72
N GLY A 400 -35.75 0.00 -18.91
CA GLY A 400 -35.37 1.28 -18.34
C GLY A 400 -34.97 1.21 -16.86
N ARG A 401 -34.77 0.01 -16.30
CA ARG A 401 -34.43 -0.18 -14.89
C ARG A 401 -32.92 -0.28 -14.69
N PRO A 402 -32.35 0.31 -13.63
CA PRO A 402 -30.95 0.14 -13.30
C PRO A 402 -30.66 -1.28 -12.84
N ARG A 403 -29.60 -1.86 -13.40
CA ARG A 403 -29.07 -3.19 -13.07
C ARG A 403 -27.58 -3.09 -12.75
N SER A 404 -27.07 -4.09 -12.06
CA SER A 404 -25.65 -4.26 -11.79
C SER A 404 -25.28 -5.72 -11.95
N CYS A 405 -24.18 -6.00 -12.64
CA CYS A 405 -23.58 -7.33 -12.72
C CYS A 405 -22.13 -7.29 -12.24
N GLN A 406 -21.66 -8.43 -11.74
CA GLN A 406 -20.32 -8.62 -11.23
C GLN A 406 -19.65 -9.75 -12.02
N SER A 407 -18.40 -9.52 -12.44
CA SER A 407 -17.50 -10.55 -12.95
C SER A 407 -16.17 -10.53 -12.20
N GLU A 408 -15.55 -11.70 -12.09
CA GLU A 408 -14.20 -11.89 -11.59
C GLU A 408 -13.29 -12.08 -12.80
N GLU A 409 -12.37 -11.15 -13.01
CA GLU A 409 -11.52 -11.11 -14.21
C GLU A 409 -10.05 -11.26 -13.84
N THR A 410 -9.34 -12.10 -14.59
CA THR A 410 -7.88 -12.22 -14.56
C THR A 410 -7.33 -11.93 -15.95
N ARG A 411 -6.30 -11.10 -16.02
CA ARG A 411 -5.59 -10.78 -17.26
C ARG A 411 -4.10 -11.00 -17.09
N VAL A 412 -3.50 -11.66 -18.08
CA VAL A 412 -2.05 -11.82 -18.18
C VAL A 412 -1.55 -10.87 -19.24
N TRP A 413 -0.54 -10.09 -18.87
CA TRP A 413 0.11 -9.08 -19.66
C TRP A 413 1.54 -9.50 -19.97
N HIS A 414 1.96 -9.31 -21.21
CA HIS A 414 3.32 -9.54 -21.65
C HIS A 414 3.82 -8.31 -22.42
N ARG A 415 5.04 -7.87 -22.12
CA ARG A 415 5.65 -6.70 -22.73
C ARG A 415 6.49 -7.14 -23.92
N ARG A 416 6.11 -6.70 -25.12
CA ARG A 416 6.85 -6.92 -26.38
C ARG A 416 7.13 -5.56 -27.01
N ASP A 417 8.37 -5.31 -27.42
CA ASP A 417 8.79 -4.04 -28.04
C ASP A 417 8.33 -2.79 -27.25
N ALA A 418 8.53 -2.84 -25.93
CA ALA A 418 8.12 -1.81 -24.97
C ALA A 418 6.60 -1.53 -24.88
N LYS A 419 5.74 -2.41 -25.39
CA LYS A 419 4.28 -2.32 -25.27
C LYS A 419 3.72 -3.51 -24.50
N TRP A 420 2.82 -3.23 -23.57
CA TRP A 420 2.06 -4.26 -22.87
C TRP A 420 0.94 -4.79 -23.75
N LEU A 421 0.91 -6.11 -23.93
CA LEU A 421 -0.13 -6.83 -24.65
C LEU A 421 -0.84 -7.79 -23.71
N ASN A 422 -2.17 -7.81 -23.75
CA ASN A 422 -2.95 -8.83 -23.06
C ASN A 422 -2.85 -10.15 -23.84
N VAL A 423 -2.25 -11.18 -23.24
CA VAL A 423 -1.99 -12.48 -23.87
C VAL A 423 -2.94 -13.57 -23.39
N HIS A 424 -3.55 -13.39 -22.21
CA HIS A 424 -4.55 -14.29 -21.68
C HIS A 424 -5.62 -13.53 -20.91
N PHE A 425 -6.87 -13.96 -21.05
CA PHE A 425 -8.02 -13.44 -20.33
C PHE A 425 -8.82 -14.58 -19.72
N HIS A 426 -9.23 -14.42 -18.47
CA HIS A 426 -10.16 -15.32 -17.81
C HIS A 426 -11.25 -14.49 -17.13
N CYS A 427 -12.51 -14.75 -17.46
CA CYS A 427 -13.69 -14.21 -16.81
C CYS A 427 -14.49 -15.33 -16.13
N SER A 428 -14.92 -15.08 -14.90
CA SER A 428 -15.85 -15.92 -14.15
C SER A 428 -17.05 -15.10 -13.64
N GLY A 429 -18.22 -15.74 -13.55
CA GLY A 429 -19.46 -15.10 -13.08
C GLY A 429 -20.40 -14.70 -14.22
N ALA A 430 -20.80 -13.43 -14.27
CA ALA A 430 -21.67 -12.91 -15.32
C ALA A 430 -20.93 -12.74 -16.67
N PRO A 431 -21.64 -12.76 -17.82
CA PRO A 431 -21.08 -12.48 -19.14
C PRO A 431 -20.25 -11.19 -19.17
N ALA A 432 -19.14 -11.18 -19.91
CA ALA A 432 -18.17 -10.07 -19.94
C ALA A 432 -18.75 -8.78 -20.55
N ALA A 433 -19.82 -8.92 -21.34
CA ALA A 433 -20.66 -7.84 -21.83
C ALA A 433 -22.11 -8.04 -21.34
N PRO A 434 -22.78 -6.99 -20.80
CA PRO A 434 -24.19 -7.10 -20.44
C PRO A 434 -25.01 -7.32 -21.71
N LEU A 435 -25.50 -8.54 -21.90
CA LEU A 435 -26.55 -8.86 -22.88
C LEU A 435 -27.81 -8.05 -22.47
N GLN A 436 -28.15 -7.01 -23.24
CA GLN A 436 -29.35 -6.20 -23.03
C GLN A 436 -30.55 -6.72 -23.81
#